data_AF-A0AAW1HHA4-F1
#
_entry.id   AF-A0AAW1HHA4-F1
#
_cell.length_a   1.000
_cell.length_b   1.000
_cell.length_c   1.000
_cell.angle_alpha   90.00
_cell.angle_beta   90.00
_cell.angle_gamma   90.00
#
_symmetry.space_group_name_H-M   'P 1'
#
loop_
_entity.id
_entity.type
_entity.pdbx_description
1 polymer ?
#
loop_
_entity_poly.entity_id
_entity_poly.type
_entity_poly.pdbx_seq_one_letter_code
_entity_poly.pdbx_strand_id
1 'polypeptide(L)'
;GQIQSFQWNTEENILATIQDTHLVVWYCPTGCFDPTLFRMCSLINDSLELSRNPRINDFVGNSVSIRRTDGSLLNVPISPFPALLHRYVQDNKWTDALNLCRTTNDVALWACLAILATQLNGDSLDIAEESYAAINQYDKVFYIQHLKELPTKAQQIAGAALLGGGLYNAESILIHNGMLFHAIRTNLQLYNWDRALDTALKHKTHIDTVLYMRQKYLEQLGKEETNQKFINLKNSNNIDEEKIKQRIETEMTRTINKH
;
A
#
# COMPACT_ATOMS: atom_id res chain seq x y z
N GLY A 1 -14.92 6.99 15.39
CA GLY A 1 -15.44 6.28 16.55
C GLY A 1 -14.36 5.61 17.35
N GLN A 2 -14.59 5.43 18.64
CA GLN A 2 -13.74 4.64 19.53
C GLN A 2 -13.98 3.15 19.25
N ILE A 3 -12.91 2.37 19.10
CA ILE A 3 -13.01 0.91 18.96
C ILE A 3 -13.18 0.31 20.35
N GLN A 4 -14.26 -0.45 20.55
CA GLN A 4 -14.57 -1.07 21.85
C GLN A 4 -14.11 -2.52 21.92
N SER A 5 -14.13 -3.22 20.79
CA SER A 5 -13.74 -4.63 20.67
C SER A 5 -13.35 -4.92 19.23
N PHE A 6 -12.40 -5.83 19.03
CA PHE A 6 -12.00 -6.32 17.72
C PHE A 6 -11.65 -7.80 17.79
N GLN A 7 -11.78 -8.51 16.68
CA GLN A 7 -11.37 -9.91 16.56
C GLN A 7 -11.02 -10.25 15.10
N TRP A 8 -9.90 -10.95 14.92
CA TRP A 8 -9.50 -11.48 13.62
C TRP A 8 -10.28 -12.75 13.29
N ASN A 9 -10.55 -12.96 12.01
CA ASN A 9 -11.06 -14.23 11.55
C ASN A 9 -10.01 -15.33 11.78
N THR A 10 -10.46 -16.54 12.08
CA THR A 10 -9.56 -17.67 12.35
C THR A 10 -8.87 -18.24 11.10
N GLU A 11 -9.45 -18.04 9.92
CA GLU A 11 -8.98 -18.65 8.67
C GLU A 11 -8.41 -17.62 7.68
N GLU A 12 -9.05 -16.45 7.56
CA GLU A 12 -8.74 -15.47 6.53
C GLU A 12 -8.27 -14.13 7.10
N ASN A 13 -7.62 -13.30 6.28
CA ASN A 13 -7.15 -11.97 6.69
C ASN A 13 -8.29 -10.93 6.71
N ILE A 14 -9.29 -11.15 7.56
CA ILE A 14 -10.49 -10.32 7.72
C ILE A 14 -10.60 -9.93 9.20
N LEU A 15 -10.97 -8.69 9.48
CA LEU A 15 -11.06 -8.16 10.85
C LEU A 15 -12.47 -7.68 11.15
N ALA A 16 -13.06 -8.16 12.23
CA ALA A 16 -14.31 -7.62 12.77
C ALA A 16 -14.01 -6.64 13.90
N THR A 17 -14.71 -5.51 13.92
CA THR A 17 -14.57 -4.46 14.94
C THR A 17 -15.94 -3.96 15.39
N ILE A 18 -16.05 -3.58 16.65
CA ILE A 18 -17.18 -2.80 17.16
C ILE A 18 -16.69 -1.37 17.29
N GLN A 19 -17.20 -0.51 16.40
CA GLN A 19 -16.93 0.92 16.42
C GLN A 19 -18.17 1.66 16.87
N ASP A 20 -18.07 2.34 18.00
CA ASP A 20 -19.18 2.99 18.69
C ASP A 20 -20.33 2.02 19.03
N THR A 21 -21.27 1.79 18.12
CA THR A 21 -22.39 0.83 18.27
C THR A 21 -22.61 -0.05 17.03
N HIS A 22 -21.71 0.03 16.04
CA HIS A 22 -21.83 -0.69 14.78
C HIS A 22 -20.78 -1.80 14.70
N LEU A 23 -21.19 -2.95 14.18
CA LEU A 23 -20.25 -3.98 13.74
C LEU A 23 -19.70 -3.56 12.37
N VAL A 24 -18.39 -3.37 12.29
CA VAL A 24 -17.67 -3.09 11.04
C VAL A 24 -16.75 -4.25 10.74
N VAL A 25 -16.91 -4.84 9.55
CA VAL A 25 -16.08 -5.93 9.06
C VAL A 25 -15.18 -5.41 7.95
N TRP A 26 -13.87 -5.47 8.17
CA TRP A 26 -12.84 -5.04 7.23
C TRP A 26 -12.36 -6.25 6.43
N TYR A 27 -12.59 -6.23 5.11
CA TYR A 27 -12.27 -7.36 4.24
C TYR A 27 -10.77 -7.45 3.92
N CYS A 28 -10.06 -6.33 3.94
CA CYS A 28 -8.62 -6.28 3.68
C CYS A 28 -7.91 -5.29 4.62
N PRO A 29 -7.55 -5.72 5.85
CA PRO A 29 -6.86 -4.86 6.81
C PRO A 29 -5.49 -4.36 6.34
N THR A 30 -4.84 -5.05 5.41
CA THR A 30 -3.56 -4.64 4.81
C THR A 30 -3.69 -3.40 3.92
N GLY A 31 -4.92 -3.00 3.55
CA GLY A 31 -5.20 -1.76 2.80
C GLY A 31 -5.13 -0.48 3.65
N CYS A 32 -4.78 -0.56 4.93
CA CYS A 32 -4.79 0.57 5.85
C CYS A 32 -3.86 1.73 5.48
N PHE A 33 -2.89 1.51 4.58
CA PHE A 33 -2.00 2.55 4.05
C PHE A 33 -2.75 3.62 3.23
N ASP A 34 -3.91 3.27 2.65
CA ASP A 34 -4.79 4.19 1.95
C ASP A 34 -6.12 4.30 2.70
N PRO A 35 -6.36 5.42 3.43
CA PRO A 35 -7.58 5.61 4.21
C PRO A 35 -8.87 5.59 3.39
N THR A 36 -8.80 5.90 2.09
CA THR A 36 -9.97 5.90 1.20
C THR A 36 -10.32 4.47 0.81
N LEU A 37 -9.34 3.71 0.32
CA LEU A 37 -9.53 2.29 -0.02
C LEU A 37 -9.91 1.46 1.20
N PHE A 38 -9.28 1.72 2.34
CA PHE A 38 -9.57 1.02 3.57
C PHE A 38 -11.05 1.14 3.95
N ARG A 39 -11.64 2.35 3.87
CA ARG A 39 -13.07 2.58 4.13
C ARG A 39 -13.97 1.87 3.11
N MET A 40 -13.59 1.89 1.84
CA MET A 40 -14.33 1.18 0.79
C MET A 40 -14.33 -0.33 1.01
N CYS A 41 -13.24 -0.88 1.55
CA CYS A 41 -13.04 -2.30 1.83
C CYS A 41 -13.66 -2.76 3.17
N SER A 42 -14.77 -2.12 3.58
CA SER A 42 -15.43 -2.41 4.84
C SER A 42 -16.94 -2.50 4.68
N LEU A 43 -17.56 -3.38 5.47
CA LEU A 43 -19.00 -3.49 5.59
C LEU A 43 -19.42 -3.05 6.99
N ILE A 44 -20.25 -2.02 7.04
CA ILE A 44 -20.89 -1.57 8.29
C ILE A 44 -22.26 -2.24 8.38
N ASN A 45 -22.50 -2.98 9.46
CA ASN A 45 -23.78 -3.59 9.71
C ASN A 45 -24.63 -2.66 10.61
N ASP A 46 -25.51 -1.89 9.97
CA ASP A 46 -26.39 -0.92 10.63
C ASP A 46 -27.67 -1.54 11.21
N SER A 47 -27.97 -2.79 10.87
CA SER A 47 -29.21 -3.46 11.28
C SER A 47 -29.17 -4.04 12.70
N LEU A 48 -28.01 -3.98 13.36
CA LEU A 48 -27.79 -4.61 14.66
C LEU A 48 -28.00 -3.61 15.79
N GLU A 49 -29.06 -3.81 16.56
CA GLU A 49 -29.15 -3.21 17.89
C GLU A 49 -28.17 -3.92 18.83
N LEU A 50 -26.93 -3.42 18.85
CA LEU A 50 -25.95 -3.81 19.84
C LEU A 50 -26.28 -3.11 21.16
N SER A 51 -26.47 -3.91 22.21
CA SER A 51 -26.70 -3.40 23.57
C SER A 51 -25.55 -2.51 24.03
N ARG A 52 -25.67 -1.87 25.19
CA ARG A 52 -24.55 -1.13 25.82
C ARG A 52 -23.31 -2.05 25.91
N ASN A 53 -22.11 -1.56 25.58
CA ASN A 53 -20.82 -2.29 25.70
C ASN A 53 -20.77 -3.73 25.12
N PRO A 54 -21.11 -3.93 23.84
CA PRO A 54 -21.01 -5.24 23.21
C PRO A 54 -19.53 -5.64 23.06
N ARG A 55 -19.24 -6.95 23.14
CA ARG A 55 -17.87 -7.47 22.93
C ARG A 55 -17.89 -8.59 21.91
N ILE A 56 -16.96 -8.57 20.96
CA ILE A 56 -16.75 -9.69 20.06
C ILE A 56 -16.11 -10.82 20.88
N ASN A 57 -16.75 -11.98 20.87
CA ASN A 57 -16.25 -13.20 21.52
C ASN A 57 -15.40 -14.00 20.56
N ASP A 58 -15.86 -14.20 19.32
CA ASP A 58 -15.10 -14.92 18.30
C ASP A 58 -15.53 -14.55 16.87
N PHE A 59 -14.68 -14.84 15.89
CA PHE A 59 -14.96 -14.68 14.46
C PHE A 59 -14.46 -15.91 13.70
N VAL A 60 -15.38 -16.84 13.43
CA VAL A 60 -15.09 -18.13 12.79
C VAL A 60 -15.90 -18.29 11.51
N GLY A 61 -15.22 -18.68 10.43
CA GLY A 61 -15.81 -18.79 9.10
C GLY A 61 -16.50 -17.49 8.70
N ASN A 62 -17.79 -17.56 8.39
CA ASN A 62 -18.59 -16.41 7.97
C ASN A 62 -19.50 -15.88 9.08
N SER A 63 -19.11 -16.01 10.35
CA SER A 63 -19.95 -15.57 11.48
C SER A 63 -19.16 -14.90 12.60
N VAL A 64 -19.66 -13.76 13.09
CA VAL A 64 -19.12 -13.05 14.27
C VAL A 64 -20.02 -13.33 15.46
N SER A 65 -19.45 -13.90 16.50
CA SER A 65 -20.14 -14.11 17.78
C SER A 65 -19.92 -12.89 18.67
N ILE A 66 -21.00 -12.20 19.05
CA ILE A 66 -20.98 -11.00 19.88
C ILE A 66 -21.67 -11.29 21.21
N ARG A 67 -20.98 -11.05 22.32
CA ARG A 67 -21.56 -11.12 23.66
C ARG A 67 -22.18 -9.77 24.03
N ARG A 68 -23.48 -9.79 24.34
CA ARG A 68 -24.24 -8.64 24.83
C ARG A 68 -24.07 -8.47 26.35
N THR A 69 -24.53 -7.35 26.90
CA THR A 69 -24.45 -7.07 28.35
C THR A 69 -25.24 -8.03 29.23
N ASP A 70 -26.31 -8.61 28.70
CA ASP A 70 -27.12 -9.62 29.38
C ASP A 70 -26.47 -11.01 29.40
N GLY A 71 -25.27 -11.13 28.81
CA GLY A 71 -24.53 -12.39 28.68
C GLY A 71 -24.97 -13.25 27.49
N SER A 72 -26.01 -12.87 26.76
CA SER A 72 -26.43 -13.59 25.56
C SER A 72 -25.39 -13.48 24.44
N LEU A 73 -25.29 -14.54 23.63
CA LEU A 73 -24.44 -14.62 22.44
C LEU A 73 -25.29 -14.40 21.20
N LEU A 74 -24.95 -13.36 20.44
CA LEU A 74 -25.53 -13.04 19.15
C LEU A 74 -24.56 -13.47 18.05
N ASN A 75 -25.00 -14.34 17.16
CA ASN A 75 -24.21 -14.72 15.99
C ASN A 75 -24.67 -13.91 14.78
N VAL A 76 -23.78 -13.08 14.27
CA VAL A 76 -24.02 -12.25 13.10
C VAL A 76 -23.41 -12.93 11.88
N PRO A 77 -24.19 -13.31 10.87
CA PRO A 77 -23.64 -13.82 9.62
C PRO A 77 -22.98 -12.70 8.83
N ILE A 78 -21.85 -13.01 8.20
CA ILE A 78 -21.16 -12.17 7.22
C ILE A 78 -21.30 -12.84 5.85
N SER A 79 -21.24 -12.03 4.79
CA SER A 79 -21.11 -12.53 3.43
C SER A 79 -19.95 -13.54 3.31
N PRO A 80 -20.12 -14.68 2.61
CA PRO A 80 -19.04 -15.63 2.36
C PRO A 80 -18.05 -15.16 1.29
N PHE A 81 -18.41 -14.14 0.50
CA PHE A 81 -17.63 -13.71 -0.67
C PHE A 81 -16.23 -13.17 -0.35
N PRO A 82 -16.00 -12.40 0.74
CA PRO A 82 -14.65 -11.95 1.08
C PRO A 82 -13.73 -13.12 1.39
N ALA A 83 -14.19 -14.12 2.15
CA ALA A 83 -13.41 -15.31 2.46
C ALA A 83 -13.11 -16.11 1.18
N LEU A 84 -14.11 -16.29 0.31
CA LEU A 84 -13.92 -16.95 -0.98
C LEU A 84 -12.92 -16.20 -1.89
N LEU A 85 -12.97 -14.87 -1.89
CA LEU A 85 -12.05 -14.02 -2.64
C LEU A 85 -10.60 -14.21 -2.17
N HIS A 86 -10.37 -14.19 -0.85
CA HIS A 86 -9.04 -14.47 -0.27
C HIS A 86 -8.52 -15.86 -0.67
N ARG A 87 -9.37 -16.88 -0.63
CA ARG A 87 -9.00 -18.24 -1.07
C ARG A 87 -8.65 -18.32 -2.55
N TYR A 88 -9.42 -17.69 -3.44
CA TYR A 88 -9.07 -17.63 -4.86
C TYR A 88 -7.72 -16.96 -5.09
N VAL A 89 -7.42 -15.89 -4.36
CA VAL A 89 -6.14 -15.20 -4.45
C VAL A 89 -4.99 -16.08 -3.91
N GLN A 90 -5.18 -16.77 -2.78
CA GLN A 90 -4.20 -17.72 -2.23
C GLN A 90 -3.92 -18.89 -3.18
N ASP A 91 -4.95 -19.39 -3.86
CA ASP A 91 -4.86 -20.44 -4.88
C ASP A 91 -4.33 -19.94 -6.23
N ASN A 92 -3.98 -18.64 -6.35
CA ASN A 92 -3.55 -18.00 -7.59
C ASN A 92 -4.60 -18.01 -8.72
N LYS A 93 -5.89 -18.18 -8.39
CA LYS A 93 -7.05 -18.18 -9.29
C LYS A 93 -7.63 -16.78 -9.49
N TRP A 94 -6.80 -15.87 -10.02
CA TRP A 94 -7.16 -14.46 -10.17
C TRP A 94 -8.35 -14.20 -11.10
N THR A 95 -8.54 -15.03 -12.13
CA THR A 95 -9.69 -14.93 -13.04
C THR A 95 -11.01 -15.25 -12.34
N ASP A 96 -11.01 -16.23 -11.44
CA ASP A 96 -12.18 -16.60 -10.66
C ASP A 96 -12.51 -15.52 -9.62
N ALA A 97 -11.48 -14.95 -8.98
CA ALA A 97 -11.62 -13.80 -8.10
C ALA A 97 -12.25 -12.59 -8.82
N LEU A 98 -11.80 -12.28 -10.04
CA LEU A 98 -12.35 -11.21 -10.85
C LEU A 98 -13.81 -11.47 -11.26
N ASN A 99 -14.13 -12.70 -11.68
CA ASN A 99 -15.50 -13.07 -12.03
C ASN A 99 -16.46 -13.02 -10.83
N LEU A 100 -15.97 -13.35 -9.63
CA LEU A 100 -16.73 -13.19 -8.38
C LEU A 100 -17.09 -11.72 -8.14
N CYS A 101 -16.12 -10.81 -8.29
CA CYS A 101 -16.36 -9.37 -8.16
C CYS A 101 -17.34 -8.83 -9.21
N ARG A 102 -17.22 -9.24 -10.48
CA ARG A 102 -18.17 -8.88 -11.56
C ARG A 102 -19.58 -9.35 -11.28
N THR A 103 -19.73 -10.58 -10.77
CA THR A 103 -21.05 -11.18 -10.51
C THR A 103 -21.73 -10.55 -9.30
N THR A 104 -20.96 -10.28 -8.24
CA THR A 104 -21.50 -9.72 -6.99
C THR A 104 -21.73 -8.21 -7.10
N ASN A 105 -20.89 -7.52 -7.90
CA ASN A 105 -20.90 -6.08 -8.11
C ASN A 105 -20.92 -5.26 -6.80
N ASP A 106 -20.15 -5.70 -5.81
CA ASP A 106 -20.00 -5.04 -4.51
C ASP A 106 -18.70 -4.23 -4.46
N VAL A 107 -18.81 -2.96 -4.10
CA VAL A 107 -17.69 -2.01 -3.96
C VAL A 107 -16.65 -2.53 -2.98
N ALA A 108 -17.06 -3.13 -1.86
CA ALA A 108 -16.12 -3.61 -0.86
C ALA A 108 -15.30 -4.81 -1.34
N LEU A 109 -15.89 -5.70 -2.14
CA LEU A 109 -15.18 -6.80 -2.78
C LEU A 109 -14.23 -6.31 -3.87
N TRP A 110 -14.66 -5.37 -4.71
CA TRP A 110 -13.78 -4.75 -5.71
C TRP A 110 -12.58 -4.06 -5.08
N ALA A 111 -12.79 -3.30 -3.99
CA ALA A 111 -11.71 -2.68 -3.24
C ALA A 111 -10.74 -3.72 -2.65
N CYS A 112 -11.27 -4.82 -2.10
CA CYS A 112 -10.47 -5.92 -1.59
C CYS A 112 -9.60 -6.54 -2.70
N LEU A 113 -10.20 -6.85 -3.86
CA LEU A 113 -9.47 -7.43 -5.00
C LEU A 113 -8.38 -6.47 -5.52
N ALA A 114 -8.68 -5.17 -5.62
CA ALA A 114 -7.70 -4.17 -6.05
C ALA A 114 -6.47 -4.13 -5.13
N ILE A 115 -6.69 -4.11 -3.82
CA ILE A 115 -5.60 -4.12 -2.82
C ILE A 115 -4.79 -5.42 -2.94
N LEU A 116 -5.46 -6.58 -2.95
CA LEU A 116 -4.79 -7.88 -3.02
C LEU A 116 -3.97 -8.05 -4.31
N ALA A 117 -4.52 -7.64 -5.45
CA ALA A 117 -3.83 -7.68 -6.74
C ALA A 117 -2.54 -6.83 -6.71
N THR A 118 -2.61 -5.61 -6.18
CA THR A 118 -1.42 -4.75 -6.06
C THR A 118 -0.38 -5.26 -5.07
N GLN A 119 -0.79 -5.86 -3.96
CA GLN A 119 0.13 -6.28 -2.89
C GLN A 119 0.78 -7.64 -3.15
N LEU A 120 0.04 -8.59 -3.71
CA LEU A 120 0.46 -9.99 -3.77
C LEU A 120 1.00 -10.41 -5.12
N ASN A 121 0.57 -9.76 -6.21
CA ASN A 121 0.98 -10.17 -7.55
C ASN A 121 1.22 -8.98 -8.48
N GLY A 122 2.49 -8.59 -8.62
CA GLY A 122 2.92 -7.55 -9.54
C GLY A 122 2.65 -7.83 -11.02
N ASP A 123 2.33 -9.08 -11.40
CA ASP A 123 1.95 -9.44 -12.77
C ASP A 123 0.43 -9.27 -13.02
N SER A 124 -0.38 -9.02 -11.97
CA SER A 124 -1.84 -8.88 -12.07
C SER A 124 -2.32 -7.43 -12.26
N LEU A 125 -1.52 -6.60 -12.94
CA LEU A 125 -1.82 -5.18 -13.15
C LEU A 125 -3.13 -4.94 -13.89
N ASP A 126 -3.52 -5.81 -14.84
CA ASP A 126 -4.79 -5.71 -15.56
C ASP A 126 -5.99 -5.87 -14.61
N ILE A 127 -5.88 -6.80 -13.66
CA ILE A 127 -6.93 -7.09 -12.68
C ILE A 127 -7.03 -5.94 -11.67
N ALA A 128 -5.89 -5.43 -11.22
CA ALA A 128 -5.84 -4.25 -10.38
C ALA A 128 -6.46 -3.03 -11.08
N GLU A 129 -6.13 -2.79 -12.35
CA GLU A 129 -6.68 -1.68 -13.14
C GLU A 129 -8.20 -1.77 -13.25
N GLU A 130 -8.73 -2.93 -13.65
CA GLU A 130 -10.18 -3.14 -13.74
C GLU A 130 -10.85 -2.94 -12.38
N SER A 131 -10.25 -3.46 -11.31
CA SER A 131 -10.80 -3.35 -9.96
C SER A 131 -10.83 -1.91 -9.47
N TYR A 132 -9.77 -1.13 -9.70
CA TYR A 132 -9.76 0.30 -9.36
C TYR A 132 -10.73 1.13 -10.22
N ALA A 133 -10.89 0.78 -11.50
CA ALA A 133 -11.88 1.41 -12.37
C ALA A 133 -13.30 1.15 -11.86
N ALA A 134 -13.61 -0.08 -11.40
CA ALA A 134 -14.92 -0.44 -10.85
C ALA A 134 -15.30 0.36 -9.60
N ILE A 135 -14.32 0.81 -8.80
CA ILE A 135 -14.54 1.66 -7.61
C ILE A 135 -14.22 3.14 -7.85
N ASN A 136 -14.11 3.57 -9.11
CA ASN A 136 -13.87 4.96 -9.53
C ASN A 136 -12.57 5.58 -8.97
N GLN A 137 -11.53 4.78 -8.72
CA GLN A 137 -10.21 5.25 -8.29
C GLN A 137 -9.31 5.49 -9.51
N TYR A 138 -9.69 6.47 -10.34
CA TYR A 138 -9.04 6.73 -11.62
C TYR A 138 -7.59 7.23 -11.49
N ASP A 139 -7.25 7.89 -10.38
CA ASP A 139 -5.87 8.24 -10.03
C ASP A 139 -4.96 7.00 -10.02
N LYS A 140 -5.44 5.90 -9.42
CA LYS A 140 -4.72 4.63 -9.37
C LYS A 140 -4.70 3.92 -10.72
N VAL A 141 -5.78 4.02 -11.50
CA VAL A 141 -5.85 3.51 -12.88
C VAL A 141 -4.78 4.17 -13.75
N PHE A 142 -4.70 5.51 -13.75
CA PHE A 142 -3.69 6.24 -14.52
C PHE A 142 -2.27 5.90 -14.05
N TYR A 143 -2.07 5.71 -12.74
CA TYR A 143 -0.79 5.26 -12.23
C TYR A 143 -0.43 3.87 -12.75
N ILE A 144 -1.36 2.90 -12.75
CA ILE A 144 -1.12 1.56 -13.30
C ILE A 144 -0.81 1.61 -14.80
N GLN A 145 -1.51 2.43 -15.57
CA GLN A 145 -1.22 2.62 -17.00
C GLN A 145 0.20 3.15 -17.20
N HIS A 146 0.61 4.14 -16.41
CA HIS A 146 2.00 4.60 -16.40
C HIS A 146 2.98 3.49 -16.03
N LEU A 147 2.66 2.63 -15.05
CA LEU A 147 3.51 1.48 -14.71
C LEU A 147 3.70 0.55 -15.91
N LYS A 148 2.65 0.27 -16.69
CA LYS A 148 2.74 -0.60 -17.88
C LYS A 148 3.65 -0.03 -18.97
N GLU A 149 3.81 1.29 -19.03
CA GLU A 149 4.71 1.97 -19.95
C GLU A 149 6.18 1.98 -19.49
N LEU A 150 6.47 1.58 -18.25
CA LEU A 150 7.84 1.58 -17.74
C LEU A 150 8.68 0.52 -18.47
N PRO A 151 9.96 0.86 -18.77
CA PRO A 151 10.79 0.03 -19.64
C PRO A 151 11.07 -1.34 -19.01
N THR A 152 11.33 -1.39 -17.71
CA THR A 152 11.77 -2.64 -17.06
C THR A 152 10.70 -3.25 -16.17
N LYS A 153 10.53 -4.58 -16.26
CA LYS A 153 9.61 -5.34 -15.38
C LYS A 153 9.89 -5.10 -13.89
N ALA A 154 11.16 -4.93 -13.50
CA ALA A 154 11.52 -4.62 -12.12
C ALA A 154 10.95 -3.28 -11.64
N GLN A 155 10.92 -2.25 -12.49
CA GLN A 155 10.28 -0.98 -12.16
C GLN A 155 8.75 -1.12 -12.08
N GLN A 156 8.14 -1.93 -12.94
CA GLN A 156 6.70 -2.21 -12.89
C GLN A 156 6.30 -2.87 -11.56
N ILE A 157 7.00 -3.94 -11.17
CA ILE A 157 6.75 -4.66 -9.91
C ILE A 157 7.04 -3.76 -8.70
N ALA A 158 8.14 -2.99 -8.73
CA ALA A 158 8.43 -2.05 -7.65
C ALA A 158 7.36 -0.95 -7.53
N GLY A 159 6.88 -0.41 -8.66
CA GLY A 159 5.80 0.57 -8.68
C GLY A 159 4.47 0.00 -8.18
N ALA A 160 4.13 -1.23 -8.55
CA ALA A 160 2.97 -1.94 -8.00
C ALA A 160 3.09 -2.11 -6.48
N ALA A 161 4.27 -2.50 -5.99
CA ALA A 161 4.52 -2.62 -4.55
C ALA A 161 4.36 -1.27 -3.83
N LEU A 162 4.78 -0.15 -4.43
CA LEU A 162 4.54 1.19 -3.88
C LEU A 162 3.05 1.53 -3.85
N LEU A 163 2.32 1.25 -4.92
CA LEU A 163 0.87 1.43 -4.98
C LEU A 163 0.15 0.64 -3.88
N GLY A 164 0.64 -0.57 -3.58
CA GLY A 164 0.15 -1.42 -2.49
C GLY A 164 0.66 -1.06 -1.09
N GLY A 165 1.35 0.09 -0.92
CA GLY A 165 1.88 0.56 0.37
C GLY A 165 3.17 -0.12 0.84
N GLY A 166 3.75 -1.02 0.05
CA GLY A 166 4.94 -1.81 0.37
C GLY A 166 6.25 -1.11 0.05
N LEU A 167 6.58 -0.01 0.74
CA LEU A 167 7.81 0.77 0.49
C LEU A 167 9.09 -0.07 0.54
N TYR A 168 9.29 -0.84 1.60
CA TYR A 168 10.50 -1.64 1.78
C TYR A 168 10.62 -2.74 0.73
N ASN A 169 9.49 -3.31 0.29
CA ASN A 169 9.47 -4.31 -0.76
C ASN A 169 9.90 -3.68 -2.10
N ALA A 170 9.32 -2.54 -2.45
CA ALA A 170 9.69 -1.79 -3.65
C ALA A 170 11.17 -1.39 -3.68
N GLU A 171 11.68 -0.87 -2.55
CA GLU A 171 13.11 -0.55 -2.39
C GLU A 171 13.98 -1.79 -2.60
N SER A 172 13.64 -2.92 -1.97
CA SER A 172 14.37 -4.18 -2.10
C SER A 172 14.41 -4.67 -3.55
N ILE A 173 13.27 -4.66 -4.26
CA ILE A 173 13.17 -5.06 -5.67
C ILE A 173 14.13 -4.24 -6.54
N LEU A 174 14.12 -2.92 -6.37
CA LEU A 174 15.00 -2.02 -7.13
C LEU A 174 16.48 -2.25 -6.82
N ILE A 175 16.84 -2.44 -5.54
CA ILE A 175 18.22 -2.70 -5.13
C ILE A 175 18.72 -4.04 -5.68
N HIS A 176 17.93 -5.11 -5.58
CA HIS A 176 18.29 -6.43 -6.10
C HIS A 176 18.50 -6.44 -7.61
N ASN A 177 17.78 -5.60 -8.35
CA ASN A 177 17.94 -5.43 -9.79
C ASN A 177 19.03 -4.41 -10.17
N GLY A 178 19.81 -3.93 -9.20
CA GLY A 178 20.91 -2.97 -9.42
C GLY A 178 20.45 -1.56 -9.77
N MET A 179 19.18 -1.22 -9.53
CA MET A 179 18.57 0.08 -9.81
C MET A 179 18.66 1.00 -8.59
N LEU A 180 19.87 1.19 -8.06
CA LEU A 180 20.11 1.96 -6.83
C LEU A 180 19.62 3.40 -6.92
N PHE A 181 19.84 4.07 -8.06
CA PHE A 181 19.35 5.42 -8.29
C PHE A 181 17.83 5.51 -8.16
N HIS A 182 17.10 4.53 -8.71
CA HIS A 182 15.64 4.49 -8.63
C HIS A 182 15.17 4.28 -7.19
N ALA A 183 15.81 3.37 -6.44
CA ALA A 183 15.50 3.16 -5.03
C ALA A 183 15.69 4.44 -4.19
N ILE A 184 16.81 5.16 -4.41
CA ILE A 184 17.08 6.43 -3.75
C ILE A 184 16.05 7.48 -4.16
N ARG A 185 15.77 7.62 -5.46
CA ARG A 185 14.81 8.58 -6.00
C ARG A 185 13.39 8.35 -5.43
N THR A 186 12.94 7.11 -5.33
CA THR A 186 11.65 6.77 -4.73
C THR A 186 11.57 7.23 -3.27
N ASN A 187 12.60 6.97 -2.47
CA ASN A 187 12.65 7.44 -1.08
C ASN A 187 12.65 8.98 -0.99
N LEU A 188 13.34 9.66 -1.91
CA LEU A 188 13.32 11.13 -1.98
C LEU A 188 11.93 11.67 -2.33
N GLN A 189 11.24 11.06 -3.30
CA GLN A 189 9.86 11.45 -3.68
C GLN A 189 8.85 11.23 -2.55
N LEU A 190 9.09 10.26 -1.68
CA LEU A 190 8.28 9.97 -0.50
C LEU A 190 8.75 10.73 0.75
N TYR A 191 9.69 11.68 0.61
CA TYR A 191 10.27 12.47 1.70
C TYR A 191 10.96 11.65 2.81
N ASN A 192 11.36 10.42 2.52
CA ASN A 192 12.13 9.56 3.42
C ASN A 192 13.63 9.85 3.30
N TRP A 193 14.01 11.06 3.69
CA TRP A 193 15.36 11.61 3.50
C TRP A 193 16.46 10.79 4.19
N ASP A 194 16.27 10.40 5.45
CA ASP A 194 17.26 9.60 6.18
C ASP A 194 17.48 8.24 5.53
N ARG A 195 16.40 7.58 5.07
CA ARG A 195 16.48 6.29 4.38
C ARG A 195 17.21 6.43 3.04
N ALA A 196 16.90 7.46 2.26
CA ALA A 196 17.59 7.75 1.01
C ALA A 196 19.10 7.96 1.24
N LEU A 197 19.47 8.70 2.28
CA LEU A 197 20.86 8.96 2.65
C LEU A 197 21.59 7.70 3.12
N ASP A 198 20.96 6.91 4.00
CA ASP A 198 21.53 5.66 4.51
C ASP A 198 21.76 4.65 3.36
N THR A 199 20.81 4.55 2.41
CA THR A 199 20.96 3.72 1.20
C THR A 199 22.10 4.23 0.30
N ALA A 200 22.20 5.55 0.10
CA ALA A 200 23.28 6.18 -0.65
C ALA A 200 24.67 5.93 -0.03
N LEU A 201 24.79 6.06 1.30
CA LEU A 201 26.03 5.83 2.04
C LEU A 201 26.45 4.36 2.01
N LYS A 202 25.50 3.44 2.24
CA LYS A 202 25.75 1.99 2.26
C LYS A 202 26.33 1.50 0.92
N HIS A 203 25.78 2.00 -0.19
CA HIS A 203 26.22 1.63 -1.53
C HIS A 203 27.28 2.58 -2.11
N LYS A 204 27.65 3.64 -1.38
CA LYS A 204 28.61 4.67 -1.79
C LYS A 204 28.27 5.31 -3.15
N THR A 205 26.99 5.59 -3.39
CA THR A 205 26.48 6.17 -4.64
C THR A 205 25.47 7.29 -4.38
N HIS A 206 25.39 8.29 -5.27
CA HIS A 206 24.37 9.36 -5.26
C HIS A 206 24.21 10.16 -3.95
N ILE A 207 25.23 10.21 -3.10
CA ILE A 207 25.21 10.97 -1.84
C ILE A 207 25.05 12.47 -2.13
N ASP A 208 25.80 12.97 -3.11
CA ASP A 208 25.71 14.32 -3.68
C ASP A 208 24.28 14.68 -4.11
N THR A 209 23.60 13.74 -4.78
CA THR A 209 22.25 13.91 -5.28
C THR A 209 21.24 14.04 -4.14
N VAL A 210 21.37 13.21 -3.09
CA VAL A 210 20.50 13.27 -1.90
C VAL A 210 20.67 14.61 -1.17
N LEU A 211 21.92 15.06 -0.98
CA LEU A 211 22.21 16.34 -0.33
C LEU A 211 21.65 17.53 -1.13
N TYR A 212 21.85 17.52 -2.45
CA TYR A 212 21.35 18.57 -3.34
C TYR A 212 19.82 18.65 -3.34
N MET A 213 19.13 17.51 -3.48
CA MET A 213 17.67 17.46 -3.47
C MET A 213 17.09 17.91 -2.13
N ARG A 214 17.77 17.58 -1.03
CA ARG A 214 17.39 18.02 0.33
C ARG A 214 17.57 19.53 0.48
N GLN A 215 18.70 20.08 0.03
CA GLN A 215 18.96 21.51 0.06
C GLN A 215 17.90 22.28 -0.71
N LYS A 216 17.60 21.86 -1.95
CA LYS A 216 16.58 22.48 -2.78
C LYS A 216 15.19 22.45 -2.12
N TYR A 217 14.84 21.33 -1.49
CA TYR A 217 13.58 21.20 -0.76
C TYR A 217 13.48 22.19 0.42
N LEU A 218 14.56 22.37 1.18
CA LEU A 218 14.60 23.30 2.30
C LEU A 218 14.59 24.77 1.87
N GLU A 219 15.29 25.11 0.78
CA GLU A 219 15.27 26.44 0.17
C GLU A 219 13.86 26.83 -0.28
N GLN A 220 13.12 25.90 -0.90
CA GLN A 220 11.72 26.12 -1.27
C GLN A 220 10.80 26.39 -0.07
N LEU A 221 11.14 25.86 1.10
CA LEU A 221 10.40 26.07 2.35
C LEU A 221 10.92 27.28 3.15
N GLY A 222 12.02 27.91 2.73
CA GLY A 222 12.70 28.97 3.48
C GLY A 222 13.21 28.51 4.85
N LYS A 223 13.61 27.24 4.97
CA LYS A 223 14.11 26.64 6.22
C LYS A 223 15.58 26.26 6.11
N GLU A 224 16.27 26.27 7.24
CA GLU A 224 17.63 25.76 7.34
C GLU A 224 17.65 24.27 7.68
N GLU A 225 18.77 23.59 7.39
CA GLU A 225 18.92 22.17 7.70
C GLU A 225 19.13 21.98 9.21
N THR A 226 18.31 21.13 9.81
CA THR A 226 18.37 20.80 11.24
C THR A 226 18.99 19.43 11.50
N ASN A 227 19.05 18.57 10.48
CA ASN A 227 19.56 17.22 10.63
C ASN A 227 21.11 17.20 10.62
N GLN A 228 21.69 16.81 11.76
CA GLN A 228 23.14 16.74 11.97
C GLN A 228 23.88 15.87 10.96
N LYS A 229 23.27 14.76 10.50
CA LYS A 229 23.88 13.90 9.47
C LYS A 229 24.12 14.66 8.17
N PHE A 230 23.11 15.44 7.75
CA PHE A 230 23.16 16.21 6.50
C PHE A 230 24.13 17.38 6.60
N ILE A 231 24.19 18.07 7.75
CA ILE A 231 25.14 19.18 8.00
C ILE A 231 26.58 18.68 7.90
N ASN A 232 26.91 17.58 8.59
CA ASN A 232 28.27 17.03 8.59
C ASN A 232 28.73 16.62 7.19
N LEU A 233 27.84 15.98 6.42
CA LEU A 233 28.14 15.53 5.05
C LEU A 233 28.19 16.67 4.03
N LYS A 234 27.41 17.74 4.24
CA LYS A 234 27.48 18.93 3.39
C LYS A 234 28.83 19.62 3.52
N ASN A 235 29.41 19.65 4.72
CA ASN A 235 30.72 20.27 4.94
C ASN A 235 31.88 19.48 4.32
N SER A 236 31.73 18.16 4.16
CA SER A 236 32.76 17.31 3.55
C SER A 236 32.66 17.18 2.03
N ASN A 237 31.50 17.48 1.43
CA ASN A 237 31.22 17.19 0.03
C ASN A 237 30.96 18.48 -0.77
N ASN A 238 31.71 18.69 -1.84
CA ASN A 238 31.45 19.78 -2.78
C ASN A 238 30.26 19.41 -3.69
N ILE A 239 29.19 20.21 -3.68
CA ILE A 239 27.95 19.95 -4.44
C ILE A 239 28.05 20.70 -5.78
N ASP A 240 28.19 19.96 -6.88
CA ASP A 240 28.21 20.49 -8.25
C ASP A 240 26.88 20.19 -8.94
N GLU A 241 26.04 21.22 -9.09
CA GLU A 241 24.65 21.07 -9.56
C GLU A 241 24.54 20.57 -11.00
N GLU A 242 25.44 21.00 -11.89
CA GLU A 242 25.42 20.60 -13.30
C GLU A 242 25.78 19.14 -13.47
N LYS A 243 26.80 18.68 -12.74
CA LYS A 243 27.19 17.26 -12.74
C LYS A 243 26.10 16.36 -12.18
N ILE A 244 25.39 16.80 -11.14
CA ILE A 244 24.29 16.03 -10.55
C ILE A 244 23.14 15.89 -11.57
N LYS A 245 22.75 16.97 -12.25
CA LYS A 245 21.69 16.93 -13.29
C LYS A 245 22.08 15.99 -14.44
N GLN A 246 23.30 16.11 -14.95
CA GLN A 246 23.80 15.21 -16.01
C GLN A 246 23.84 13.74 -15.55
N ARG A 247 24.21 13.49 -14.29
CA ARG A 247 24.23 12.13 -13.71
C ARG A 247 22.83 11.54 -13.60
N ILE A 248 21.85 12.34 -13.18
CA ILE A 248 20.44 11.95 -13.13
C ILE A 248 19.93 11.59 -14.53
N GLU A 249 20.19 12.44 -15.54
CA GLU A 249 19.79 12.18 -16.92
C GLU A 249 20.45 10.92 -17.50
N THR A 250 21.73 10.71 -17.17
CA THR A 250 22.46 9.50 -17.58
C THR A 250 21.84 8.24 -16.98
N GLU A 251 21.53 8.23 -15.68
CA GLU A 251 20.88 7.09 -15.01
C GLU A 251 19.47 6.82 -15.55
N MET A 252 18.71 7.87 -15.89
CA MET A 252 17.39 7.76 -16.51
C MET A 252 17.47 7.14 -17.91
N THR A 253 18.44 7.55 -18.71
CA THR A 253 18.66 7.03 -20.07
C THR A 253 19.21 5.59 -20.03
N ARG A 254 20.07 5.28 -19.05
CA ARG A 254 20.66 3.95 -18.87
C ARG A 254 19.61 2.88 -18.60
N THR A 255 18.53 3.21 -17.89
CA THR A 255 17.42 2.27 -17.67
C THR A 255 16.58 2.00 -18.90
N ILE A 256 16.58 2.90 -19.89
CA ILE A 256 15.91 2.69 -21.18
C ILE A 256 16.75 1.77 -22.09
N ASN A 257 18.08 1.86 -22.02
CA ASN A 257 19.00 1.15 -22.92
C ASN A 257 19.46 -0.24 -22.44
N LYS A 258 18.90 -0.77 -21.35
CA LYS A 258 19.21 -2.14 -20.85
C LYS A 258 18.32 -3.23 -21.48
N HIS A 259 17.64 -2.91 -22.58
CA HIS A 259 16.94 -3.83 -23.47
C HIS A 259 17.85 -4.26 -24.61
#